data_AF-A0A419GRI3-F1
#
_entry.id   AF-A0A419GRI3-F1
#
_cell.length_a   1.000
_cell.length_b   1.000
_cell.length_c   1.000
_cell.angle_alpha   90.00
_cell.angle_beta   90.00
_cell.angle_gamma   90.00
#
_symmetry.space_group_name_H-M   'P 1'
#
loop_
_entity.id
_entity.type
_entity.pdbx_description
1 polymer ?
#
loop_
_entity_poly.entity_id
_entity_poly.type
_entity_poly.pdbx_seq_one_letter_code
_entity_poly.pdbx_strand_id
1 'polypeptide(L)'
;MKKRNPQHLSTSFAHFFAVLLFLLIIPCIPADGYAIDQEGCLTCHRYPGLVKYEKLHEVRVLHIDEGKHLDSPHGKVDCRECHPQINQIPHTGEREIDCTTRCHLNDREKIRNIAPAALDKYHENEKFSITRLDDKSSCRVCHPLYPHSQNKKVRAFLNMHTGFMLCEVCHLKKETLQDLTYEWKEPESFAFTGEPYGTHQKIETTAATHNDKGDNFVTKMLKILSPKSNKPATVKKEEYLISRLAVFSSSDAGKKLLMNTSDNERAGKFLEREKGLSQNEQDVELKYFHRDIARKAISVACNDCHSPKGILDFRKVGFDEKRAKDLEYLNIKSLITKYETFYLPNLFGH
;
A
#
# COMPACT_ATOMS: atom_id res chain seq x y z
N MET A 1 69.64 -51.37 -32.84
CA MET A 1 68.17 -51.21 -33.05
C MET A 1 67.52 -50.87 -31.71
N LYS A 2 67.03 -49.64 -31.56
CA LYS A 2 66.50 -49.10 -30.29
C LYS A 2 65.00 -49.39 -30.21
N LYS A 3 64.57 -50.26 -29.28
CA LYS A 3 63.14 -50.54 -29.02
C LYS A 3 62.50 -49.30 -28.37
N ARG A 4 61.47 -48.72 -29.01
CA ARG A 4 60.60 -47.71 -28.40
C ARG A 4 59.48 -48.42 -27.63
N ASN A 5 59.32 -48.02 -26.37
CA ASN A 5 58.31 -48.51 -25.42
C ASN A 5 56.99 -47.72 -25.61
N PRO A 6 55.81 -48.34 -25.76
CA PRO A 6 54.55 -47.64 -25.89
C PRO A 6 53.83 -47.59 -24.54
N GLN A 7 54.02 -46.53 -23.75
CA GLN A 7 53.33 -46.38 -22.45
C GLN A 7 52.70 -45.00 -22.20
N HIS A 8 52.48 -44.17 -23.22
CA HIS A 8 52.00 -42.79 -23.01
C HIS A 8 50.63 -42.44 -23.61
N LEU A 9 49.79 -43.41 -24.02
CA LEU A 9 48.48 -43.09 -24.61
C LEU A 9 47.24 -43.37 -23.74
N SER A 10 47.35 -43.98 -22.55
CA SER A 10 46.15 -44.41 -21.81
C SER A 10 45.61 -43.39 -20.80
N THR A 11 46.39 -42.39 -20.37
CA THR A 11 45.96 -41.47 -19.30
C THR A 11 45.21 -40.24 -19.83
N SER A 12 45.46 -39.79 -21.06
CA SER A 12 44.83 -38.57 -21.59
C SER A 12 43.38 -38.77 -22.05
N PHE A 13 42.99 -39.99 -22.43
CA PHE A 13 41.62 -40.29 -22.89
C PHE A 13 40.63 -40.46 -21.73
N ALA A 14 41.08 -41.00 -20.59
CA ALA A 14 40.25 -41.20 -19.40
C ALA A 14 39.85 -39.88 -18.73
N HIS A 15 40.75 -38.88 -18.72
CA HIS A 15 40.45 -37.55 -18.16
C HIS A 15 39.47 -36.76 -19.05
N PHE A 16 39.55 -36.93 -20.37
CA PHE A 16 38.64 -36.25 -21.29
C PHE A 16 37.19 -36.77 -21.16
N PHE A 17 37.01 -38.09 -20.98
CA PHE A 17 35.68 -38.68 -20.74
C PHE A 17 35.12 -38.36 -19.35
N ALA A 18 35.96 -38.30 -18.32
CA ALA A 18 35.52 -37.93 -16.96
C ALA A 18 35.01 -36.48 -16.88
N VAL A 19 35.66 -35.54 -17.59
CA VAL A 19 35.21 -34.13 -17.65
C VAL A 19 33.94 -33.99 -18.50
N LEU A 20 33.79 -34.75 -19.59
CA LEU A 20 32.56 -34.72 -20.41
C LEU A 20 31.35 -35.32 -19.67
N LEU A 21 31.57 -36.36 -18.84
CA LEU A 21 30.54 -36.95 -18.01
C LEU A 21 30.15 -36.04 -16.83
N PHE A 22 31.08 -35.27 -16.27
CA PHE A 22 30.78 -34.29 -15.21
C PHE A 22 30.00 -33.07 -15.74
N LEU A 23 30.19 -32.69 -17.01
CA LEU A 23 29.40 -31.64 -17.68
C LEU A 23 27.97 -32.10 -18.04
N LEU A 24 27.71 -33.40 -18.11
CA LEU A 24 26.39 -33.97 -18.37
C LEU A 24 25.55 -34.21 -17.09
N ILE A 25 26.14 -34.04 -15.92
CA ILE A 25 25.48 -34.16 -14.61
C ILE A 25 25.50 -32.80 -13.90
N ILE A 26 25.35 -31.71 -14.66
CA ILE A 26 24.86 -30.46 -14.05
C ILE A 26 23.40 -30.74 -13.72
N PRO A 27 23.00 -30.87 -12.43
CA PRO A 27 21.59 -30.92 -12.10
C PRO A 27 20.98 -29.67 -12.72
N CYS A 28 20.06 -29.87 -13.66
CA CYS A 28 19.21 -28.82 -14.18
C CYS A 28 18.41 -28.35 -12.96
N ILE A 29 18.96 -27.40 -12.22
CA ILE A 29 18.23 -26.65 -11.20
C ILE A 29 17.01 -26.17 -11.99
N PRO A 30 15.78 -26.60 -11.66
CA PRO A 30 14.63 -26.01 -12.29
C PRO A 30 14.80 -24.52 -12.06
N ALA A 31 14.92 -23.76 -13.14
CA ALA A 31 14.73 -22.33 -13.01
C ALA A 31 13.35 -22.24 -12.38
N ASP A 32 13.30 -21.86 -11.11
CA ASP A 32 12.05 -21.44 -10.50
C ASP A 32 11.55 -20.39 -11.48
N GLY A 33 10.54 -20.79 -12.26
CA GLY A 33 9.92 -19.95 -13.26
C GLY A 33 9.17 -18.93 -12.46
N TYR A 34 9.87 -17.90 -11.97
CA TYR A 34 9.23 -16.71 -11.47
C TYR A 34 8.33 -16.27 -12.60
N ALA A 35 7.02 -16.31 -12.36
CA ALA A 35 6.06 -15.71 -13.24
C ALA A 35 6.36 -14.20 -13.21
N ILE A 36 7.20 -13.78 -14.15
CA ILE A 36 7.52 -12.39 -14.38
C ILE A 36 6.23 -11.74 -14.89
N ASP A 37 5.82 -10.64 -14.28
CA ASP A 37 4.79 -9.75 -14.82
C ASP A 37 5.24 -9.22 -16.20
N GLN A 38 4.93 -9.99 -17.25
CA GLN A 38 5.38 -9.69 -18.62
C GLN A 38 4.72 -8.43 -19.16
N GLU A 39 3.52 -8.11 -18.66
CA GLU A 39 2.71 -6.97 -19.11
C GLU A 39 3.03 -5.67 -18.34
N GLY A 40 3.75 -5.77 -17.22
CA GLY A 40 4.18 -4.64 -16.41
C GLY A 40 3.10 -4.04 -15.48
N CYS A 41 1.96 -4.73 -15.29
CA CYS A 41 0.85 -4.29 -14.46
C CYS A 41 1.24 -4.10 -12.98
N LEU A 42 2.02 -5.03 -12.44
CA LEU A 42 2.51 -5.02 -11.06
C LEU A 42 3.55 -3.93 -10.82
N THR A 43 4.13 -3.32 -11.87
CA THR A 43 4.94 -2.09 -11.73
C THR A 43 4.18 -1.00 -10.96
N CYS A 44 2.87 -0.92 -11.17
CA CYS A 44 1.98 0.05 -10.53
C CYS A 44 1.08 -0.58 -9.45
N HIS A 45 0.54 -1.77 -9.68
CA HIS A 45 -0.49 -2.36 -8.83
C HIS A 45 0.04 -3.12 -7.61
N ARG A 46 1.34 -3.42 -7.52
CA ARG A 46 1.91 -4.20 -6.40
C ARG A 46 1.99 -3.50 -5.04
N TYR A 47 1.63 -2.22 -4.96
CA TYR A 47 1.85 -1.44 -3.74
C TYR A 47 0.63 -1.49 -2.80
N PRO A 48 0.79 -2.02 -1.58
CA PRO A 48 -0.26 -1.98 -0.57
C PRO A 48 -0.76 -0.56 -0.31
N GLY A 49 -2.07 -0.39 -0.10
CA GLY A 49 -2.67 0.92 0.13
C GLY A 49 -2.86 1.77 -1.13
N LEU A 50 -2.59 1.22 -2.32
CA LEU A 50 -2.97 1.85 -3.58
C LEU A 50 -4.50 1.87 -3.69
N VAL A 51 -5.12 2.99 -3.31
CA VAL A 51 -6.58 3.13 -3.25
C VAL A 51 -7.05 4.40 -3.96
N LYS A 52 -8.21 4.33 -4.61
CA LYS A 52 -8.90 5.53 -5.09
C LYS A 52 -10.19 5.77 -4.30
N TYR A 53 -10.48 7.03 -4.03
CA TYR A 53 -11.75 7.45 -3.48
C TYR A 53 -12.86 7.30 -4.53
N GLU A 54 -13.98 6.69 -4.15
CA GLU A 54 -15.19 6.60 -4.99
C GLU A 54 -16.26 7.57 -4.48
N LYS A 55 -16.70 7.38 -3.24
CA LYS A 55 -17.70 8.20 -2.55
C LYS A 55 -17.41 8.26 -1.05
N LEU A 56 -18.21 9.02 -0.31
CA LEU A 56 -17.99 9.26 1.12
C LEU A 56 -17.98 7.92 1.88
N HIS A 57 -16.85 7.60 2.52
CA HIS A 57 -16.55 6.34 3.21
C HIS A 57 -16.42 5.08 2.34
N GLU A 58 -16.30 5.22 1.02
CA GLU A 58 -16.04 4.09 0.11
C GLU A 58 -14.80 4.34 -0.74
N VAL A 59 -13.85 3.41 -0.67
CA VAL A 59 -12.64 3.40 -1.48
C VAL A 59 -12.59 2.15 -2.32
N ARG A 60 -11.99 2.25 -3.50
CA ARG A 60 -11.61 1.10 -4.31
C ARG A 60 -10.14 0.81 -4.12
N VAL A 61 -9.83 -0.39 -3.65
CA VAL A 61 -8.47 -0.93 -3.58
C VAL A 61 -8.03 -1.35 -4.98
N LEU A 62 -6.87 -0.85 -5.41
CA LEU A 62 -6.23 -1.18 -6.67
C LEU A 62 -4.97 -2.04 -6.46
N HIS A 63 -4.54 -2.23 -5.21
CA HIS A 63 -3.44 -3.09 -4.85
C HIS A 63 -3.70 -4.55 -5.26
N ILE A 64 -2.67 -5.19 -5.82
CA ILE A 64 -2.58 -6.63 -6.04
C ILE A 64 -1.37 -7.13 -5.27
N ASP A 65 -1.59 -8.04 -4.33
CA ASP A 65 -0.50 -8.75 -3.66
C ASP A 65 0.12 -9.74 -4.67
N GLU A 66 1.35 -9.48 -5.08
CA GLU A 66 2.06 -10.25 -6.09
C GLU A 66 2.20 -11.72 -5.68
N GLY A 67 2.60 -11.99 -4.43
CA GLY A 67 2.77 -13.36 -3.94
C GLY A 67 1.45 -14.12 -3.93
N LYS A 68 0.39 -13.52 -3.36
CA LYS A 68 -0.93 -14.15 -3.33
C LYS A 68 -1.52 -14.35 -4.72
N HIS A 69 -1.28 -13.42 -5.65
CA HIS A 69 -1.73 -13.56 -7.03
C HIS A 69 -1.03 -14.72 -7.75
N LEU A 70 0.29 -14.81 -7.63
CA LEU A 70 1.08 -15.87 -8.25
C LEU A 70 0.76 -17.26 -7.68
N ASP A 71 0.42 -17.34 -6.39
CA ASP A 71 0.00 -18.58 -5.73
C ASP A 71 -1.47 -18.95 -6.00
N SER A 72 -2.24 -18.05 -6.63
CA SER A 72 -3.64 -18.29 -6.95
C SER A 72 -3.83 -19.15 -8.21
N PRO A 73 -5.04 -19.69 -8.46
CA PRO A 73 -5.37 -20.33 -9.73
C PRO A 73 -5.16 -19.43 -10.97
N HIS A 74 -5.03 -18.12 -10.79
CA HIS A 74 -4.78 -17.14 -11.86
C HIS A 74 -3.31 -16.75 -12.01
N GLY A 75 -2.39 -17.26 -11.19
CA GLY A 75 -0.97 -16.84 -11.21
C GLY A 75 -0.19 -17.19 -12.48
N LYS A 76 -0.79 -17.98 -13.38
CA LYS A 76 -0.25 -18.35 -14.71
C LYS A 76 -1.00 -17.69 -15.87
N VAL A 77 -1.89 -16.75 -15.57
CA VAL A 77 -2.77 -16.08 -16.52
C VAL A 77 -2.33 -14.63 -16.60
N ASP A 78 -2.06 -14.13 -17.81
CA ASP A 78 -1.68 -12.72 -17.98
C ASP A 78 -2.87 -11.81 -17.63
N CYS A 79 -2.58 -10.63 -17.08
CA CYS A 79 -3.61 -9.71 -16.58
C CYS A 79 -4.63 -9.34 -17.67
N ARG A 80 -4.19 -9.12 -18.91
CA ARG A 80 -5.04 -8.75 -20.04
C ARG A 80 -5.94 -9.88 -20.56
N GLU A 81 -5.72 -11.12 -20.15
CA GLU A 81 -6.63 -12.22 -20.49
C GLU A 81 -7.99 -12.10 -19.78
N CYS A 82 -8.01 -11.42 -18.63
CA CYS A 82 -9.24 -11.02 -17.94
C CYS A 82 -9.54 -9.53 -18.11
N HIS A 83 -8.53 -8.69 -18.36
CA HIS A 83 -8.67 -7.26 -18.62
C HIS A 83 -8.41 -6.90 -20.10
N PRO A 84 -9.20 -7.44 -21.07
CA PRO A 84 -8.87 -7.34 -22.50
C PRO A 84 -8.91 -5.91 -23.04
N GLN A 85 -9.59 -5.00 -22.34
CA GLN A 85 -9.73 -3.60 -22.72
C GLN A 85 -8.51 -2.73 -22.35
N ILE A 86 -7.50 -3.27 -21.67
CA ILE A 86 -6.27 -2.54 -21.34
C ILE A 86 -5.32 -2.61 -22.54
N ASN A 87 -5.12 -1.48 -23.21
CA ASN A 87 -4.19 -1.31 -24.33
C ASN A 87 -3.13 -0.23 -24.07
N GLN A 88 -3.23 0.48 -22.95
CA GLN A 88 -2.31 1.55 -22.58
C GLN A 88 -2.12 1.61 -21.05
N ILE A 89 -0.92 2.02 -20.64
CA ILE A 89 -0.56 2.31 -19.26
C ILE A 89 0.11 3.69 -19.15
N PRO A 90 -0.09 4.43 -18.04
CA PRO A 90 -1.14 4.20 -17.04
C PRO A 90 -2.54 4.42 -17.64
N HIS A 91 -3.54 3.68 -17.15
CA HIS A 91 -4.95 3.84 -17.56
C HIS A 91 -5.74 4.62 -16.49
N THR A 92 -6.71 5.45 -16.91
CA THR A 92 -7.47 6.37 -16.02
C THR A 92 -8.95 6.05 -15.87
N GLY A 93 -9.37 4.80 -16.16
CA GLY A 93 -10.75 4.32 -16.05
C GLY A 93 -10.83 2.92 -15.46
N GLU A 94 -11.99 2.57 -14.92
CA GLU A 94 -12.32 1.19 -14.58
C GLU A 94 -12.42 0.37 -15.85
N ARG A 95 -11.83 -0.82 -15.83
CA ARG A 95 -11.87 -1.75 -16.95
C ARG A 95 -12.62 -2.96 -16.48
N GLU A 96 -13.66 -3.30 -17.22
CA GLU A 96 -14.44 -4.52 -16.97
C GLU A 96 -13.51 -5.73 -17.05
N ILE A 97 -13.80 -6.72 -16.22
CA ILE A 97 -13.20 -8.03 -16.30
C ILE A 97 -14.10 -8.94 -17.12
N ASP A 98 -13.50 -9.77 -17.98
CA ASP A 98 -14.21 -10.87 -18.63
C ASP A 98 -13.50 -12.18 -18.35
N CYS A 99 -14.00 -12.90 -17.36
CA CYS A 99 -13.49 -14.22 -16.99
C CYS A 99 -13.72 -15.28 -18.07
N THR A 100 -14.56 -14.98 -19.09
CA THR A 100 -14.93 -15.87 -20.20
C THR A 100 -14.12 -15.62 -21.47
N THR A 101 -13.17 -14.70 -21.44
CA THR A 101 -12.31 -14.44 -22.61
C THR A 101 -11.41 -15.64 -22.93
N ARG A 102 -10.94 -16.38 -21.92
CA ARG A 102 -10.10 -17.58 -22.12
C ARG A 102 -10.56 -18.79 -21.33
N CYS A 103 -10.85 -18.61 -20.05
CA CYS A 103 -11.24 -19.65 -19.12
C CYS A 103 -12.76 -19.54 -18.86
N HIS A 104 -13.41 -20.41 -18.10
CA HIS A 104 -14.85 -20.32 -17.80
C HIS A 104 -15.86 -20.16 -18.99
N LEU A 105 -15.51 -20.60 -20.20
CA LEU A 105 -16.32 -20.43 -21.42
C LEU A 105 -17.77 -20.96 -21.27
N ASN A 106 -17.92 -22.08 -20.57
CA ASN A 106 -19.20 -22.76 -20.35
C ASN A 106 -19.97 -22.24 -19.14
N ASP A 107 -19.35 -21.37 -18.34
CA ASP A 107 -19.94 -20.81 -17.12
C ASP A 107 -20.44 -19.38 -17.34
N ARG A 108 -20.53 -18.89 -18.58
CA ARG A 108 -20.93 -17.51 -18.89
C ARG A 108 -22.26 -17.10 -18.25
N GLU A 109 -23.26 -17.96 -18.25
CA GLU A 109 -24.52 -17.70 -17.54
C GLU A 109 -24.35 -17.69 -16.03
N LYS A 110 -23.56 -18.64 -15.48
CA LYS A 110 -23.29 -18.69 -14.04
C LYS A 110 -22.55 -17.43 -13.59
N ILE A 111 -21.51 -17.01 -14.32
CA ILE A 111 -20.71 -15.82 -14.04
C ILE A 111 -21.55 -14.54 -14.15
N ARG A 112 -22.39 -14.40 -15.17
CA ARG A 112 -23.32 -13.26 -15.28
C ARG A 112 -24.28 -13.16 -14.10
N ASN A 113 -24.61 -14.29 -13.49
CA ASN A 113 -25.49 -14.38 -12.33
C ASN A 113 -24.76 -14.29 -10.98
N ILE A 114 -23.42 -14.29 -10.96
CA ILE A 114 -22.64 -14.01 -9.75
C ILE A 114 -22.76 -12.51 -9.48
N ALA A 115 -23.35 -12.15 -8.35
CA ALA A 115 -23.34 -10.76 -7.90
C ALA A 115 -21.89 -10.28 -7.78
N PRO A 116 -21.51 -9.10 -8.32
CA PRO A 116 -20.15 -8.58 -8.21
C PRO A 116 -19.58 -8.59 -6.78
N ALA A 117 -20.45 -8.36 -5.80
CA ALA A 117 -20.14 -8.43 -4.37
C ALA A 117 -19.63 -9.81 -3.89
N ALA A 118 -20.00 -10.91 -4.57
CA ALA A 118 -19.52 -12.25 -4.23
C ALA A 118 -18.05 -12.44 -4.62
N LEU A 119 -17.61 -11.92 -5.77
CA LEU A 119 -16.19 -11.92 -6.16
C LEU A 119 -15.35 -11.02 -5.25
N ASP A 120 -15.90 -9.87 -4.86
CA ASP A 120 -15.24 -8.96 -3.93
C ASP A 120 -14.93 -9.61 -2.58
N LYS A 121 -15.80 -10.51 -2.12
CA LYS A 121 -15.63 -11.28 -0.87
C LYS A 121 -14.54 -12.34 -0.97
N TYR A 122 -14.38 -12.99 -2.13
CA TYR A 122 -13.28 -13.94 -2.34
C TYR A 122 -11.91 -13.26 -2.33
N HIS A 123 -11.86 -11.99 -2.73
CA HIS A 123 -10.63 -11.20 -2.79
C HIS A 123 -10.49 -10.19 -1.63
N GLU A 124 -11.27 -10.33 -0.56
CA GLU A 124 -11.29 -9.37 0.54
C GLU A 124 -9.99 -9.41 1.37
N ASN A 125 -9.38 -10.58 1.54
CA ASN A 125 -8.16 -10.77 2.33
C ASN A 125 -6.88 -10.32 1.61
N GLU A 126 -6.97 -10.12 0.30
CA GLU A 126 -5.94 -9.62 -0.59
C GLU A 126 -5.98 -8.09 -0.69
N LYS A 127 -7.10 -7.48 -0.27
CA LYS A 127 -7.33 -6.03 -0.34
C LYS A 127 -6.93 -5.35 0.95
N PHE A 128 -5.79 -4.65 0.92
CA PHE A 128 -5.41 -3.76 2.01
C PHE A 128 -5.95 -2.34 1.84
N SER A 129 -6.57 -1.82 2.88
CA SER A 129 -6.83 -0.38 3.06
C SER A 129 -6.89 -0.01 4.54
N ILE A 130 -6.37 1.17 4.89
CA ILE A 130 -6.64 1.76 6.20
C ILE A 130 -8.08 2.27 6.21
N THR A 131 -8.84 1.90 7.24
CA THR A 131 -10.24 2.30 7.44
C THR A 131 -10.39 3.36 8.52
N ARG A 132 -9.45 3.40 9.47
CA ARG A 132 -9.39 4.39 10.54
C ARG A 132 -7.95 4.66 10.95
N LEU A 133 -7.67 5.89 11.33
CA LEU A 133 -6.38 6.32 11.87
C LEU A 133 -6.63 7.36 12.95
N ASP A 134 -6.06 7.19 14.14
CA ASP A 134 -6.23 8.10 15.30
C ASP A 134 -5.35 9.37 15.20
N ASP A 135 -5.08 9.74 13.97
CA ASP A 135 -4.41 10.95 13.54
C ASP A 135 -5.07 12.20 14.15
N LYS A 136 -4.26 12.98 14.88
CA LYS A 136 -4.68 14.22 15.55
C LYS A 136 -4.44 15.49 14.72
N SER A 137 -4.00 15.36 13.47
CA SER A 137 -3.74 16.49 12.57
C SER A 137 -5.02 17.27 12.27
N SER A 138 -4.91 18.59 12.25
CA SER A 138 -5.99 19.51 11.87
C SER A 138 -6.48 19.28 10.45
N CYS A 139 -5.62 18.74 9.58
CA CYS A 139 -6.01 18.36 8.22
C CYS A 139 -7.17 17.34 8.23
N ARG A 140 -7.20 16.43 9.21
CA ARG A 140 -8.19 15.34 9.32
C ARG A 140 -9.56 15.80 9.77
N VAL A 141 -9.64 16.98 10.38
CA VAL A 141 -10.92 17.55 10.81
C VAL A 141 -11.82 17.77 9.58
N CYS A 142 -11.23 18.23 8.47
CA CYS A 142 -11.96 18.53 7.24
C CYS A 142 -11.69 17.55 6.08
N HIS A 143 -10.48 16.98 5.98
CA HIS A 143 -10.09 16.13 4.85
C HIS A 143 -10.17 14.62 5.16
N PRO A 144 -10.67 13.80 4.21
CA PRO A 144 -10.82 12.36 4.38
C PRO A 144 -9.47 11.64 4.29
N LEU A 145 -9.42 10.34 4.65
CA LEU A 145 -8.18 9.54 4.74
C LEU A 145 -7.38 9.49 3.44
N TYR A 146 -8.13 9.55 2.34
CA TYR A 146 -7.63 9.50 0.98
C TYR A 146 -8.12 10.76 0.25
N PRO A 147 -7.51 11.93 0.50
CA PRO A 147 -8.02 13.22 0.03
C PRO A 147 -7.74 13.48 -1.45
N HIS A 148 -6.88 12.69 -2.09
CA HIS A 148 -6.52 12.89 -3.49
C HIS A 148 -7.57 12.21 -4.38
N SER A 149 -8.30 13.02 -5.15
CA SER A 149 -9.36 12.55 -6.05
C SER A 149 -9.28 13.15 -7.45
N GLN A 150 -8.70 14.35 -7.57
CA GLN A 150 -8.76 15.18 -8.79
C GLN A 150 -7.94 14.62 -9.95
N ASN A 151 -6.64 14.37 -9.73
CA ASN A 151 -5.79 13.84 -10.79
C ASN A 151 -5.90 12.31 -10.86
N LYS A 152 -6.70 11.80 -11.81
CA LYS A 152 -6.97 10.37 -11.98
C LYS A 152 -5.72 9.51 -12.20
N LYS A 153 -4.64 10.08 -12.74
CA LYS A 153 -3.39 9.36 -13.04
C LYS A 153 -2.58 9.03 -11.79
N VAL A 154 -2.60 9.91 -10.78
CA VAL A 154 -1.73 9.78 -9.60
C VAL A 154 -2.46 9.72 -8.27
N ARG A 155 -3.77 9.96 -8.24
CA ARG A 155 -4.57 10.01 -7.00
C ARG A 155 -4.36 8.78 -6.12
N ALA A 156 -4.26 7.58 -6.72
CA ALA A 156 -4.09 6.36 -5.96
C ALA A 156 -2.69 6.28 -5.32
N PHE A 157 -1.65 6.68 -6.05
CA PHE A 157 -0.30 6.78 -5.48
C PHE A 157 -0.22 7.81 -4.37
N LEU A 158 -0.83 8.99 -4.55
CA LEU A 158 -0.82 10.02 -3.51
C LEU A 158 -1.59 9.58 -2.25
N ASN A 159 -2.71 8.88 -2.43
CA ASN A 159 -3.48 8.29 -1.34
C ASN A 159 -2.72 7.17 -0.62
N MET A 160 -1.94 6.37 -1.33
CA MET A 160 -1.08 5.36 -0.71
C MET A 160 -0.09 5.98 0.29
N HIS A 161 0.47 7.15 -0.02
CA HIS A 161 1.44 7.83 0.87
C HIS A 161 0.82 8.26 2.20
N THR A 162 -0.49 8.53 2.28
CA THR A 162 -1.13 8.94 3.53
C THR A 162 -1.08 7.85 4.61
N GLY A 163 -0.89 6.58 4.19
CA GLY A 163 -0.75 5.45 5.09
C GLY A 163 0.59 5.39 5.84
N PHE A 164 1.64 6.01 5.33
CA PHE A 164 2.97 5.98 5.95
C PHE A 164 3.64 7.36 6.07
N MET A 165 2.92 8.45 5.77
CA MET A 165 3.46 9.81 5.78
C MET A 165 2.41 10.83 6.25
N LEU A 166 2.84 11.81 7.03
CA LEU A 166 2.01 12.97 7.40
C LEU A 166 1.86 13.95 6.25
N CYS A 167 0.73 14.66 6.21
CA CYS A 167 0.40 15.67 5.20
C CYS A 167 1.51 16.72 5.08
N GLU A 168 2.05 17.17 6.20
CA GLU A 168 3.06 18.23 6.32
C GLU A 168 4.39 17.85 5.64
N VAL A 169 4.69 16.56 5.44
CA VAL A 169 5.89 16.16 4.69
C VAL A 169 5.83 16.66 3.25
N CYS A 170 4.64 16.67 2.63
CA CYS A 170 4.44 17.13 1.26
C CYS A 170 3.92 18.58 1.21
N HIS A 171 3.01 18.93 2.11
CA HIS A 171 2.21 20.14 2.02
C HIS A 171 2.72 21.31 2.85
N LEU A 172 3.68 21.12 3.76
CA LEU A 172 4.21 22.24 4.54
C LEU A 172 4.99 23.21 3.66
N LYS A 173 4.81 24.51 3.88
CA LYS A 173 5.63 25.57 3.30
C LYS A 173 6.99 25.59 4.00
N LYS A 174 8.00 25.01 3.34
CA LYS A 174 9.32 24.72 3.95
C LYS A 174 10.27 25.91 3.89
N GLU A 175 10.03 26.86 3.00
CA GLU A 175 10.93 27.98 2.72
C GLU A 175 11.10 28.92 3.91
N THR A 176 10.19 28.86 4.88
CA THR A 176 10.21 29.66 6.11
C THR A 176 10.82 28.91 7.29
N LEU A 177 11.31 27.69 7.11
CA LEU A 177 11.78 26.80 8.16
C LEU A 177 13.22 26.37 7.88
N GLN A 178 14.03 26.26 8.94
CA GLN A 178 15.41 25.79 8.88
C GLN A 178 15.53 24.46 9.62
N ASP A 179 16.59 23.70 9.30
CA ASP A 179 16.99 22.48 10.00
C ASP A 179 15.88 21.41 10.12
N LEU A 180 15.23 21.14 8.98
CA LEU A 180 14.20 20.12 8.88
C LEU A 180 14.80 18.71 8.81
N THR A 181 14.28 17.82 9.64
CA THR A 181 14.58 16.38 9.60
C THR A 181 13.31 15.57 9.36
N TYR A 182 13.45 14.43 8.69
CA TYR A 182 12.35 13.53 8.35
C TYR A 182 12.55 12.20 9.04
N GLU A 183 11.67 11.86 9.96
CA GLU A 183 11.81 10.72 10.86
C GLU A 183 10.44 10.09 11.14
N TRP A 184 10.43 8.86 11.64
CA TRP A 184 9.21 8.18 12.08
C TRP A 184 8.68 8.82 13.37
N LYS A 185 7.41 9.26 13.40
CA LYS A 185 6.78 9.75 14.64
C LYS A 185 6.43 8.61 15.59
N GLU A 186 6.12 8.96 16.83
CA GLU A 186 5.53 8.02 17.80
C GLU A 186 4.32 7.29 17.18
N PRO A 187 4.15 5.98 17.42
CA PRO A 187 3.05 5.21 16.82
C PRO A 187 1.66 5.73 17.21
N GLU A 188 0.69 5.53 16.33
CA GLU A 188 -0.73 5.81 16.58
C GLU A 188 -1.59 4.61 16.22
N SER A 189 -2.75 4.48 16.87
CA SER A 189 -3.65 3.37 16.60
C SER A 189 -4.34 3.51 15.25
N PHE A 190 -4.47 2.41 14.54
CA PHE A 190 -5.12 2.36 13.24
C PHE A 190 -5.98 1.11 13.09
N ALA A 191 -6.90 1.14 12.13
CA ALA A 191 -7.67 -0.01 11.70
C ALA A 191 -7.58 -0.14 10.19
N PHE A 192 -7.68 -1.38 9.69
CA PHE A 192 -7.49 -1.71 8.29
C PHE A 192 -8.30 -2.94 7.90
N THR A 193 -8.42 -3.16 6.59
CA THR A 193 -8.81 -4.43 5.99
C THR A 193 -7.59 -5.14 5.43
N GLY A 194 -7.65 -6.46 5.28
CA GLY A 194 -6.55 -7.27 4.74
C GLY A 194 -5.33 -7.33 5.66
N GLU A 195 -4.17 -7.66 5.09
CA GLU A 195 -2.91 -7.76 5.83
C GLU A 195 -2.21 -6.39 5.91
N PRO A 196 -1.83 -5.92 7.12
CA PRO A 196 -1.16 -4.64 7.26
C PRO A 196 0.26 -4.70 6.68
N TYR A 197 0.74 -3.55 6.20
CA TYR A 197 2.07 -3.41 5.63
C TYR A 197 2.82 -2.24 6.27
N GLY A 198 4.13 -2.20 6.06
CA GLY A 198 5.00 -1.15 6.60
C GLY A 198 5.31 -1.34 8.08
N THR A 199 5.76 -0.28 8.74
CA THR A 199 6.17 -0.33 10.15
C THR A 199 4.93 -0.28 11.06
N HIS A 200 4.45 -1.45 11.46
CA HIS A 200 3.33 -1.60 12.40
C HIS A 200 3.64 -2.56 13.55
N GLN A 201 2.88 -2.43 14.64
CA GLN A 201 2.97 -3.30 15.80
C GLN A 201 1.57 -3.80 16.19
N LYS A 202 1.46 -5.09 16.49
CA LYS A 202 0.26 -5.70 17.09
C LYS A 202 0.45 -5.77 18.60
N ILE A 203 -0.53 -5.25 19.35
CA ILE A 203 -0.61 -5.33 20.80
C ILE A 203 -1.83 -6.16 21.17
N GLU A 204 -1.63 -7.19 21.99
CA GLU A 204 -2.71 -8.01 22.53
C GLU A 204 -2.94 -7.64 23.99
N THR A 205 -4.14 -7.16 24.32
CA THR A 205 -4.54 -6.87 25.70
C THR A 205 -5.64 -7.83 26.15
N THR A 206 -5.50 -8.39 27.35
CA THR A 206 -6.55 -9.19 27.99
C THR A 206 -7.32 -8.30 28.95
N ALA A 207 -8.55 -7.92 28.59
CA ALA A 207 -9.45 -7.26 29.52
C ALA A 207 -10.28 -8.32 30.26
N ALA A 208 -10.20 -8.32 31.59
CA ALA A 208 -11.14 -9.06 32.41
C ALA A 208 -12.51 -8.37 32.30
N THR A 209 -13.53 -9.08 31.85
CA THR A 209 -14.90 -8.57 31.87
C THR A 209 -15.37 -8.52 33.32
N HIS A 210 -15.28 -7.35 33.95
CA HIS A 210 -16.05 -7.10 35.16
C HIS A 210 -17.53 -7.09 34.75
N ASN A 211 -18.23 -8.16 35.12
CA ASN A 211 -19.68 -8.28 35.00
C ASN A 211 -20.29 -7.32 36.03
N ASP A 212 -20.36 -6.02 35.71
CA ASP A 212 -21.06 -5.05 36.53
C ASP A 212 -22.56 -5.24 36.33
N LYS A 213 -23.09 -6.29 36.97
CA LYS A 213 -24.53 -6.52 37.05
C LYS A 213 -25.08 -5.62 38.15
N GLY A 214 -25.58 -4.46 37.74
CA GLY A 214 -26.61 -3.77 38.50
C GLY A 214 -27.75 -4.75 38.78
N ASP A 215 -27.87 -5.16 40.04
CA ASP A 215 -28.86 -6.13 40.52
C ASP A 215 -30.27 -5.50 40.49
N ASN A 216 -30.89 -5.44 39.32
CA ASN A 216 -32.31 -5.14 39.21
C ASN A 216 -33.15 -6.42 39.42
N PHE A 217 -34.21 -6.29 40.21
CA PHE A 217 -35.12 -7.35 40.70
C PHE A 217 -35.58 -8.37 39.62
N VAL A 218 -35.72 -7.92 38.37
CA VAL A 218 -36.09 -8.75 37.21
C VAL A 218 -35.04 -9.86 36.92
N THR A 219 -33.76 -9.56 37.15
CA THR A 219 -32.64 -10.51 36.92
C THR A 219 -32.66 -11.67 37.92
N LYS A 220 -33.25 -11.48 39.09
CA LYS A 220 -33.34 -12.51 40.14
C LYS A 220 -34.36 -13.59 39.80
N MET A 221 -35.41 -13.24 39.06
CA MET A 221 -36.46 -14.18 38.66
C MET A 221 -36.05 -15.08 37.49
N LEU A 222 -35.20 -14.58 36.58
CA LEU A 222 -34.67 -15.35 35.43
C LEU A 222 -33.56 -16.34 35.80
N LYS A 223 -32.93 -16.21 36.98
CA LYS A 223 -31.88 -17.13 37.46
C LYS A 223 -32.41 -18.52 37.87
N ILE A 224 -33.72 -18.69 38.03
CA ILE A 224 -34.31 -19.97 38.45
C ILE A 224 -34.42 -20.97 37.27
N LEU A 225 -34.28 -20.52 36.03
CA LEU A 225 -34.57 -21.34 34.83
C LEU A 225 -33.37 -21.63 33.91
N SER A 226 -32.11 -21.48 34.35
CA SER A 226 -30.97 -21.84 33.50
C SER A 226 -29.71 -22.22 34.28
N PRO A 227 -29.22 -23.46 34.18
CA PRO A 227 -27.89 -23.82 34.64
C PRO A 227 -26.92 -23.63 33.47
N LYS A 228 -26.29 -22.45 33.33
CA LYS A 228 -25.04 -22.33 32.57
C LYS A 228 -24.02 -21.48 33.32
N SER A 229 -22.82 -22.04 33.37
CA SER A 229 -21.61 -21.59 34.05
C SER A 229 -21.25 -20.12 33.76
N ASN A 230 -21.13 -19.30 34.80
CA ASN A 230 -20.42 -18.03 34.73
C ASN A 230 -18.91 -18.29 34.84
N LYS A 231 -18.24 -18.65 33.74
CA LYS A 231 -16.82 -18.33 33.60
C LYS A 231 -16.74 -16.94 32.95
N PRO A 232 -16.01 -15.98 33.51
CA PRO A 232 -15.82 -14.69 32.87
C PRO A 232 -15.13 -14.90 31.52
N ALA A 233 -15.77 -14.42 30.45
CA ALA A 233 -15.18 -14.44 29.12
C ALA A 233 -14.04 -13.41 29.09
N THR A 234 -12.80 -13.86 29.04
CA THR A 234 -11.66 -12.99 28.74
C THR A 234 -11.76 -12.58 27.28
N VAL A 235 -12.07 -11.32 27.02
CA VAL A 235 -12.05 -10.77 25.66
C VAL A 235 -10.62 -10.32 25.38
N LYS A 236 -9.94 -10.99 24.46
CA LYS A 236 -8.69 -10.49 23.90
C LYS A 236 -9.03 -9.32 22.98
N LYS A 237 -8.50 -8.15 23.29
CA LYS A 237 -8.58 -6.97 22.41
C LYS A 237 -7.24 -6.82 21.71
N GLU A 238 -7.27 -6.92 20.39
CA GLU A 238 -6.12 -6.63 19.54
C GLU A 238 -6.14 -5.15 19.15
N GLU A 239 -5.00 -4.50 19.28
CA GLU A 239 -4.76 -3.13 18.83
C GLU A 239 -3.56 -3.11 17.90
N TYR A 240 -3.69 -2.38 16.79
CA TYR A 240 -2.61 -2.22 15.83
C TYR A 240 -2.13 -0.77 15.87
N LEU A 241 -0.82 -0.60 15.96
CA LEU A 241 -0.15 0.70 15.93
C LEU A 241 0.64 0.86 14.65
N ILE A 242 0.62 2.05 14.05
CA ILE A 242 1.41 2.40 12.87
C ILE A 242 2.25 3.64 13.17
N SER A 243 3.49 3.65 12.68
CA SER A 243 4.30 4.86 12.62
C SER A 243 4.29 5.43 11.20
N ARG A 244 4.38 6.76 11.08
CA ARG A 244 4.40 7.48 9.82
C ARG A 244 5.59 8.42 9.76
N LEU A 245 6.11 8.64 8.56
CA LEU A 245 7.13 9.66 8.32
C LEU A 245 6.54 11.05 8.59
N ALA A 246 7.27 11.81 9.37
CA ALA A 246 6.90 13.15 9.80
C ALA A 246 8.07 14.10 9.62
N VAL A 247 7.77 15.39 9.57
CA VAL A 247 8.76 16.46 9.52
C VAL A 247 8.92 17.08 10.90
N PHE A 248 10.19 17.22 11.30
CA PHE A 248 10.61 17.82 12.57
C PHE A 248 11.49 19.03 12.29
N SER A 249 11.38 20.07 13.10
CA SER A 249 12.37 21.14 13.17
C SER A 249 13.38 20.83 14.28
N SER A 250 14.67 20.98 14.00
CA SER A 250 15.71 20.92 15.03
C SER A 250 15.93 22.31 15.64
N SER A 251 16.17 22.34 16.95
CA SER A 251 16.55 23.55 17.70
C SER A 251 17.46 23.16 18.86
N ASP A 252 18.10 24.14 19.51
CA ASP A 252 18.91 23.91 20.72
C ASP A 252 18.11 23.23 21.85
N ALA A 253 16.78 23.40 21.86
CA ALA A 253 15.86 22.78 22.82
C ALA A 253 15.42 21.35 22.44
N GLY A 254 15.92 20.81 21.33
CA GLY A 254 15.58 19.49 20.79
C GLY A 254 14.73 19.54 19.52
N LYS A 255 14.23 18.36 19.12
CA LYS A 255 13.40 18.18 17.92
C LYS A 255 11.93 18.43 18.24
N LYS A 256 11.25 19.18 17.38
CA LYS A 256 9.82 19.45 17.48
C LYS A 256 9.08 18.91 16.26
N LEU A 257 8.06 18.07 16.48
CA LEU A 257 7.14 17.60 15.44
C LEU A 257 6.34 18.79 14.88
N LEU A 258 6.27 18.91 13.55
CA LEU A 258 5.59 20.02 12.87
C LEU A 258 4.17 19.69 12.42
N MET A 259 3.58 18.59 12.90
CA MET A 259 2.18 18.26 12.67
C MET A 259 1.28 19.35 13.29
N ASN A 260 0.39 19.93 12.50
CA ASN A 260 -0.52 20.95 13.02
C ASN A 260 -1.65 20.28 13.80
N THR A 261 -1.69 20.49 15.11
CA THR A 261 -2.80 20.08 15.98
C THR A 261 -3.50 21.26 16.64
N SER A 262 -2.93 22.47 16.53
CA SER A 262 -3.44 23.66 17.23
C SER A 262 -4.73 24.20 16.60
N ASP A 263 -4.93 23.95 15.31
CA ASP A 263 -6.11 24.46 14.59
C ASP A 263 -7.35 23.56 14.74
N ASN A 264 -7.27 22.43 15.47
CA ASN A 264 -8.36 21.44 15.58
C ASN A 264 -9.67 22.04 16.10
N GLU A 265 -9.60 22.80 17.21
CA GLU A 265 -10.79 23.41 17.82
C GLU A 265 -11.45 24.42 16.87
N ARG A 266 -10.63 25.27 16.21
CA ARG A 266 -11.11 26.25 15.26
C ARG A 266 -11.71 25.60 14.02
N ALA A 267 -11.09 24.53 13.51
CA ALA A 267 -11.59 23.76 12.38
C ALA A 267 -12.95 23.11 12.70
N GLY A 268 -13.10 22.55 13.91
CA GLY A 268 -14.39 22.02 14.37
C GLY A 268 -15.48 23.09 14.41
N LYS A 269 -15.20 24.24 15.04
CA LYS A 269 -16.13 25.39 15.08
C LYS A 269 -16.46 25.94 13.70
N PHE A 270 -15.53 25.90 12.76
CA PHE A 270 -15.76 26.30 11.37
C PHE A 270 -16.77 25.36 10.69
N LEU A 271 -16.59 24.04 10.80
CA LEU A 271 -17.50 23.05 10.20
C LEU A 271 -18.94 23.16 10.72
N GLU A 272 -19.12 23.50 12.00
CA GLU A 272 -20.46 23.69 12.59
C GLU A 272 -21.24 24.86 11.96
N ARG A 273 -20.53 25.89 11.49
CA ARG A 273 -21.14 27.13 10.97
C ARG A 273 -20.96 27.36 9.47
N GLU A 274 -20.14 26.54 8.79
CA GLU A 274 -19.73 26.73 7.39
C GLU A 274 -20.90 27.04 6.46
N LYS A 275 -22.00 26.28 6.58
CA LYS A 275 -23.21 26.43 5.74
C LYS A 275 -23.93 27.77 5.90
N GLY A 276 -23.71 28.47 7.01
CA GLY A 276 -24.31 29.77 7.30
C GLY A 276 -23.41 30.97 6.94
N LEU A 277 -22.16 30.72 6.55
CA LEU A 277 -21.20 31.77 6.18
C LEU A 277 -21.37 32.15 4.71
N SER A 278 -21.18 33.43 4.41
CA SER A 278 -21.00 33.91 3.04
C SER A 278 -19.71 33.37 2.43
N GLN A 279 -19.62 33.37 1.10
CA GLN A 279 -18.40 32.91 0.39
C GLN A 279 -17.14 33.65 0.85
N ASN A 280 -17.23 34.96 1.07
CA ASN A 280 -16.09 35.77 1.53
C ASN A 280 -15.64 35.35 2.93
N GLU A 281 -16.57 35.05 3.84
CA GLU A 281 -16.24 34.57 5.20
C GLU A 281 -15.62 33.17 5.16
N GLN A 282 -16.14 32.27 4.32
CA GLN A 282 -15.53 30.96 4.09
C GLN A 282 -14.10 31.12 3.55
N ASP A 283 -13.88 31.98 2.56
CA ASP A 283 -12.56 32.21 1.98
C ASP A 283 -11.55 32.74 2.99
N VAL A 284 -11.98 33.57 3.95
CA VAL A 284 -11.12 34.07 5.05
C VAL A 284 -10.69 32.92 5.98
N GLU A 285 -11.63 32.07 6.40
CA GLU A 285 -11.31 30.91 7.24
C GLU A 285 -10.44 29.89 6.51
N LEU A 286 -10.76 29.59 5.24
CA LEU A 286 -9.98 28.68 4.41
C LEU A 286 -8.56 29.21 4.20
N LYS A 287 -8.36 30.52 4.00
CA LYS A 287 -7.02 31.13 3.95
C LYS A 287 -6.26 30.95 5.26
N TYR A 288 -6.93 31.08 6.41
CA TYR A 288 -6.30 30.83 7.70
C TYR A 288 -5.81 29.38 7.82
N PHE A 289 -6.65 28.38 7.52
CA PHE A 289 -6.26 26.97 7.64
C PHE A 289 -5.16 26.55 6.65
N HIS A 290 -5.09 27.19 5.48
CA HIS A 290 -4.10 26.89 4.44
C HIS A 290 -2.87 27.82 4.42
N ARG A 291 -2.71 28.70 5.42
CA ARG A 291 -1.65 29.73 5.44
C ARG A 291 -0.22 29.18 5.33
N ASP A 292 0.00 27.99 5.89
CA ASP A 292 1.30 27.32 5.95
C ASP A 292 1.40 26.17 4.94
N ILE A 293 0.46 26.10 3.98
CA ILE A 293 0.34 25.01 3.02
C ILE A 293 0.86 25.43 1.63
N ALA A 294 1.82 24.67 1.11
CA ALA A 294 2.30 24.76 -0.25
C ALA A 294 1.47 23.87 -1.19
N ARG A 295 0.93 24.47 -2.26
CA ARG A 295 0.37 23.73 -3.40
C ARG A 295 1.45 23.58 -4.46
N LYS A 296 1.77 22.33 -4.82
CA LYS A 296 2.80 22.02 -5.82
C LYS A 296 2.22 21.26 -6.99
N ALA A 297 2.81 21.44 -8.17
CA ALA A 297 2.57 20.55 -9.29
C ALA A 297 3.08 19.14 -8.95
N ILE A 298 2.37 18.12 -9.41
CA ILE A 298 2.64 16.71 -9.07
C ILE A 298 4.07 16.28 -9.43
N SER A 299 4.56 16.69 -10.61
CA SER A 299 5.92 16.37 -11.06
C SER A 299 7.01 16.94 -10.15
N VAL A 300 6.77 18.11 -9.56
CA VAL A 300 7.67 18.72 -8.57
C VAL A 300 7.61 17.93 -7.27
N ALA A 301 6.42 17.59 -6.80
CA ALA A 301 6.22 16.87 -5.55
C ALA A 301 6.91 15.48 -5.52
N CYS A 302 6.88 14.72 -6.62
CA CYS A 302 7.57 13.42 -6.67
C CYS A 302 9.10 13.56 -6.60
N ASN A 303 9.65 14.58 -7.28
CA ASN A 303 11.09 14.85 -7.32
C ASN A 303 11.63 15.34 -5.97
N ASP A 304 10.81 15.98 -5.14
CA ASP A 304 11.21 16.44 -3.82
C ASP A 304 11.70 15.29 -2.93
N CYS A 305 11.15 14.08 -3.05
CA CYS A 305 11.55 12.92 -2.24
C CYS A 305 12.33 11.87 -3.05
N HIS A 306 11.82 11.48 -4.22
CA HIS A 306 12.38 10.38 -5.01
C HIS A 306 13.46 10.88 -5.95
N SER A 307 14.57 11.33 -5.36
CA SER A 307 15.74 11.87 -6.05
C SER A 307 16.97 11.65 -5.16
N PRO A 308 18.18 11.49 -5.74
CA PRO A 308 19.42 11.45 -4.96
C PRO A 308 19.67 12.73 -4.14
N LYS A 309 19.04 13.85 -4.54
CA LYS A 309 19.06 15.13 -3.81
C LYS A 309 17.71 15.44 -3.15
N GLY A 310 16.87 14.43 -2.95
CA GLY A 310 15.58 14.58 -2.32
C GLY A 310 15.70 14.96 -0.84
N ILE A 311 14.60 15.44 -0.27
CA ILE A 311 14.49 15.81 1.14
C ILE A 311 14.60 14.61 2.09
N LEU A 312 14.34 13.41 1.59
CA LEU A 312 14.24 12.19 2.39
C LEU A 312 15.49 11.33 2.18
N ASP A 313 16.27 11.18 3.25
CA ASP A 313 17.33 10.19 3.30
C ASP A 313 16.73 8.83 3.70
N PHE A 314 16.51 7.96 2.71
CA PHE A 314 15.89 6.66 2.91
C PHE A 314 16.70 5.74 3.84
N ARG A 315 18.03 5.87 3.85
CA ARG A 315 18.91 5.08 4.72
C ARG A 315 18.75 5.51 6.17
N LYS A 316 18.71 6.83 6.41
CA LYS A 316 18.51 7.39 7.75
C LYS A 316 17.16 7.01 8.37
N VAL A 317 16.14 6.79 7.55
CA VAL A 317 14.82 6.33 8.02
C VAL A 317 14.68 4.79 8.05
N GLY A 318 15.77 4.05 7.85
CA GLY A 318 15.84 2.62 8.12
C GLY A 318 15.66 1.69 6.91
N PHE A 319 15.62 2.19 5.69
CA PHE A 319 15.64 1.33 4.50
C PHE A 319 17.05 0.82 4.22
N ASP A 320 17.16 -0.45 3.80
CA ASP A 320 18.43 -1.00 3.33
C ASP A 320 18.92 -0.31 2.05
N GLU A 321 20.19 -0.49 1.71
CA GLU A 321 20.84 0.18 0.57
C GLU A 321 20.12 -0.08 -0.76
N LYS A 322 19.68 -1.32 -1.00
CA LYS A 322 19.00 -1.70 -2.24
C LYS A 322 17.66 -0.98 -2.33
N ARG A 323 16.87 -1.04 -1.24
CA ARG A 323 15.54 -0.42 -1.18
C ARG A 323 15.63 1.10 -1.24
N ALA A 324 16.59 1.70 -0.56
CA ALA A 324 16.85 3.14 -0.61
C ALA A 324 17.13 3.60 -2.04
N LYS A 325 18.03 2.90 -2.75
CA LYS A 325 18.30 3.18 -4.16
C LYS A 325 17.07 2.99 -5.04
N ASP A 326 16.33 1.89 -4.86
CA ASP A 326 15.10 1.66 -5.61
C ASP A 326 14.08 2.80 -5.41
N LEU A 327 13.97 3.35 -4.18
CA LEU A 327 13.12 4.48 -3.85
C LEU A 327 13.63 5.83 -4.40
N GLU A 328 14.94 6.04 -4.50
CA GLU A 328 15.53 7.26 -5.08
C GLU A 328 15.34 7.32 -6.61
N TYR A 329 15.50 6.18 -7.28
CA TYR A 329 15.54 6.10 -8.75
C TYR A 329 14.26 5.58 -9.41
N LEU A 330 13.24 5.22 -8.61
CA LEU A 330 11.92 4.69 -8.99
C LEU A 330 11.58 4.79 -10.48
N ASN A 331 11.57 3.64 -11.19
CA ASN A 331 11.16 3.57 -12.59
C ASN A 331 9.73 4.12 -12.82
N ILE A 332 8.84 3.88 -11.85
CA ILE A 332 7.45 4.33 -11.91
C ILE A 332 7.32 5.86 -11.95
N LYS A 333 8.23 6.60 -11.31
CA LYS A 333 8.25 8.06 -11.35
C LYS A 333 8.37 8.54 -12.78
N SER A 334 9.35 8.04 -13.54
CA SER A 334 9.54 8.43 -14.94
C SER A 334 8.30 8.10 -15.78
N LEU A 335 7.69 6.93 -15.56
CA LEU A 335 6.48 6.53 -16.28
C LEU A 335 5.30 7.47 -16.00
N ILE A 336 5.12 7.89 -14.75
CA ILE A 336 4.04 8.79 -14.33
C ILE A 336 4.30 10.24 -14.77
N THR A 337 5.54 10.73 -14.67
CA THR A 337 5.83 12.16 -14.87
C THR A 337 6.23 12.53 -16.29
N LYS A 338 6.77 11.58 -17.09
CA LYS A 338 7.32 11.89 -18.43
C LYS A 338 6.42 11.46 -19.59
N TYR A 339 5.61 10.43 -19.42
CA TYR A 339 4.78 9.88 -20.50
C TYR A 339 3.31 10.19 -20.23
N GLU A 340 2.61 10.80 -21.18
CA GLU A 340 1.14 10.93 -21.09
C GLU A 340 0.46 9.58 -21.22
N THR A 341 0.88 8.80 -22.22
CA THR A 341 0.36 7.47 -22.53
C THR A 341 1.48 6.58 -23.06
N PHE A 342 1.61 5.37 -22.53
CA PHE A 342 2.42 4.30 -23.11
C PHE A 342 1.49 3.20 -23.62
N TYR A 343 1.52 2.94 -24.92
CA TYR A 343 0.76 1.84 -25.51
C TYR A 343 1.56 0.55 -25.36
N LEU A 344 0.92 -0.48 -24.80
CA LEU A 344 1.52 -1.80 -24.75
C LEU A 344 1.59 -2.32 -26.20
N PRO A 345 2.77 -2.73 -26.70
CA PRO A 345 2.84 -3.31 -28.03
C PRO A 345 1.95 -4.56 -28.08
N ASN A 346 1.19 -4.73 -29.16
CA ASN A 346 0.50 -5.99 -29.46
C ASN A 346 1.57 -7.06 -29.78
N LEU A 347 2.27 -7.55 -28.76
CA LEU A 347 3.30 -8.57 -28.91
C LEU A 347 2.70 -9.94 -29.26
N PHE A 348 1.42 -10.14 -28.93
CA PHE A 348 0.64 -11.33 -29.27
C PHE A 348 -0.73 -10.91 -29.80
N GLY A 349 -0.75 -10.35 -31.00
CA GLY A 349 -1.97 -10.30 -31.79
C GLY A 349 -2.41 -11.73 -32.13
N HIS A 350 -3.57 -12.14 -31.62
CA HIS A 350 -4.36 -13.21 -32.20
C HIS A 350 -5.69 -12.63 -32.65
#